data_AF-A0A6H2H3V4-F1
#
_entry.id   AF-A0A6H2H3V4-F1
#
_cell.length_a   1.000
_cell.length_b   1.000
_cell.length_c   1.000
_cell.angle_alpha   90.00
_cell.angle_beta   90.00
_cell.angle_gamma   90.00
#
_symmetry.space_group_name_H-M   'P 1'
#
loop_
_entity.id
_entity.type
_entity.pdbx_description
1 polymer ?
#
loop_
_entity_poly.entity_id
_entity_poly.type
_entity_poly.pdbx_seq_one_letter_code
_entity_poly.pdbx_strand_id
1 'polypeptide(L)'
;MSLLAGCAGGNGAPSATSVPSPASSAAVPAASEAAPTSSPAPSLAPSASPAPSAEPPVSPETAETLYRMSDKSYRFEPIGSAAAKAVLLTFDDGPKEEAMLTQMLDTLDKHGAKAIFFVNGYRVEESPELLKLIQDRGQTVGNHSWDHIALSKKSKAEVQKQLGDVQDIVEKTIGERPEFFRPPHGAGGDVGKQVAKEEGMLYMTWSNGSLDWDLKATKKDPQLVIEQVLSQLHPGANILMHELQWTADGLDSLLTKLEEKGYGFIDPSTIELPDGAAGR
;
A
#
# COMPACT_ATOMS: atom_id res chain seq x y z
N MET A 1 22.14 54.77 23.77
CA MET A 1 23.38 55.46 24.17
C MET A 1 23.95 54.70 25.36
N SER A 2 25.14 54.11 25.22
CA SER A 2 26.13 53.71 26.24
C SER A 2 25.67 52.96 27.51
N LEU A 3 26.03 51.67 27.69
CA LEU A 3 27.34 51.10 28.14
C LEU A 3 27.53 51.05 29.66
N LEU A 4 27.82 49.84 30.18
CA LEU A 4 28.73 49.45 31.30
C LEU A 4 28.47 47.92 31.53
N ALA A 5 29.31 46.94 31.20
CA ALA A 5 30.74 46.63 31.39
C ALA A 5 31.08 45.87 32.70
N GLY A 6 31.77 44.73 32.55
CA GLY A 6 32.53 43.96 33.58
C GLY A 6 32.15 42.47 33.63
N CYS A 7 32.85 41.45 33.09
CA CYS A 7 34.26 40.99 33.04
C CYS A 7 34.72 40.08 34.20
N ALA A 8 35.02 38.81 33.89
CA ALA A 8 36.18 37.98 34.31
C ALA A 8 35.88 36.51 33.89
N GLY A 9 36.71 35.69 33.22
CA GLY A 9 38.15 35.66 32.94
C GLY A 9 38.68 34.26 33.30
N GLY A 10 38.74 33.31 32.37
CA GLY A 10 39.99 32.80 31.75
C GLY A 10 40.23 31.32 32.15
N ASN A 11 41.01 30.47 31.48
CA ASN A 11 41.74 30.50 30.21
C ASN A 11 42.34 29.09 30.00
N GLY A 12 42.64 28.64 28.77
CA GLY A 12 43.61 27.54 28.58
C GLY A 12 43.40 26.60 27.38
N ALA A 13 43.68 27.10 26.18
CA ALA A 13 44.22 26.31 25.05
C ALA A 13 45.78 26.49 25.05
N PRO A 14 46.62 25.89 24.16
CA PRO A 14 46.43 25.86 22.70
C PRO A 14 46.96 24.63 21.91
N SER A 15 46.36 24.42 20.73
CA SER A 15 46.95 24.29 19.36
C SER A 15 48.18 23.42 19.12
N ALA A 16 48.48 22.87 17.94
CA ALA A 16 47.88 22.61 16.63
C ALA A 16 49.07 22.03 15.82
N THR A 17 48.86 21.18 14.80
CA THR A 17 49.49 21.29 13.46
C THR A 17 49.26 20.04 12.60
N SER A 18 49.41 20.27 11.30
CA SER A 18 48.89 19.65 10.09
C SER A 18 49.71 18.50 9.48
N VAL A 19 49.01 17.72 8.63
CA VAL A 19 49.38 16.76 7.55
C VAL A 19 50.70 17.06 6.79
N PRO A 20 51.39 16.07 6.15
CA PRO A 20 50.97 15.51 4.84
C PRO A 20 51.31 14.00 4.58
N SER A 21 50.77 13.47 3.47
CA SER A 21 51.10 12.19 2.80
C SER A 21 52.33 12.34 1.87
N PRO A 22 53.05 11.25 1.52
CA PRO A 22 53.23 10.93 0.10
C PRO A 22 53.33 9.42 -0.25
N ALA A 23 53.34 9.14 -1.55
CA ALA A 23 53.35 7.83 -2.22
C ALA A 23 54.74 7.37 -2.73
N SER A 24 54.81 6.07 -3.10
CA SER A 24 55.48 5.51 -4.30
C SER A 24 56.78 4.64 -4.19
N SER A 25 56.61 3.35 -4.54
CA SER A 25 57.34 2.53 -5.54
C SER A 25 58.66 1.75 -5.29
N ALA A 26 58.60 0.50 -5.80
CA ALA A 26 59.60 -0.38 -6.45
C ALA A 26 60.56 -1.28 -5.63
N ALA A 27 60.43 -2.62 -5.79
CA ALA A 27 61.35 -3.45 -6.60
C ALA A 27 61.15 -4.99 -6.37
N VAL A 28 61.21 -5.76 -7.47
CA VAL A 28 61.45 -7.23 -7.61
C VAL A 28 62.94 -7.41 -8.05
N PRO A 29 63.65 -8.58 -8.01
CA PRO A 29 63.20 -9.94 -8.41
C PRO A 29 63.86 -11.21 -7.77
N ALA A 30 63.27 -12.38 -8.10
CA ALA A 30 63.81 -13.70 -8.53
C ALA A 30 64.60 -14.72 -7.65
N ALA A 31 64.23 -16.00 -7.95
CA ALA A 31 64.96 -17.31 -7.93
C ALA A 31 64.69 -18.28 -6.75
N SER A 32 63.94 -19.37 -6.98
CA SER A 32 64.35 -20.79 -7.31
C SER A 32 64.71 -21.59 -6.04
N GLU A 33 64.32 -22.84 -5.74
CA GLU A 33 63.82 -24.00 -6.51
C GLU A 33 63.36 -25.13 -5.54
N ALA A 34 62.41 -25.99 -5.96
CA ALA A 34 62.13 -27.42 -5.65
C ALA A 34 62.08 -27.96 -4.18
N ALA A 35 61.33 -28.99 -3.75
CA ALA A 35 60.24 -29.92 -4.15
C ALA A 35 60.10 -30.94 -2.95
N PRO A 36 59.37 -32.09 -2.97
CA PRO A 36 57.95 -32.40 -3.26
C PRO A 36 57.25 -33.27 -2.15
N THR A 37 56.02 -33.73 -2.47
CA THR A 37 55.19 -34.82 -1.85
C THR A 37 54.39 -34.42 -0.61
N SER A 38 53.11 -34.76 -0.42
CA SER A 38 52.32 -35.94 -0.80
C SER A 38 50.82 -35.63 -0.92
N SER A 39 50.13 -36.32 -1.83
CA SER A 39 48.68 -36.24 -2.08
C SER A 39 47.91 -37.33 -1.30
N PRO A 40 46.72 -37.06 -0.72
CA PRO A 40 45.77 -38.10 -0.35
C PRO A 40 44.50 -38.11 -1.24
N ALA A 41 44.08 -39.35 -1.47
CA ALA A 41 42.85 -39.95 -2.00
C ALA A 41 41.61 -39.09 -2.42
N PRO A 42 40.86 -39.54 -3.45
CA PRO A 42 39.65 -38.87 -3.92
C PRO A 42 38.47 -39.10 -2.95
N SER A 43 37.86 -38.00 -2.51
CA SER A 43 36.58 -38.02 -1.80
C SER A 43 35.43 -38.23 -2.81
N LEU A 44 34.57 -39.21 -2.51
CA LEU A 44 33.39 -39.56 -3.29
C LEU A 44 32.39 -38.39 -3.32
N ALA A 45 32.05 -37.91 -4.51
CA ALA A 45 31.02 -36.90 -4.71
C ALA A 45 29.63 -37.47 -4.34
N PRO A 46 28.76 -36.71 -3.66
CA PRO A 46 27.37 -37.11 -3.47
C PRO A 46 26.59 -36.93 -4.79
N SER A 47 25.81 -37.95 -5.12
CA SER A 47 24.90 -38.02 -6.26
C SER A 47 23.89 -36.87 -6.23
N ALA A 48 23.85 -36.07 -7.31
CA ALA A 48 22.84 -35.05 -7.50
C ALA A 48 21.45 -35.69 -7.64
N SER A 49 20.54 -35.28 -6.78
CA SER A 49 19.10 -35.58 -6.90
C SER A 49 18.50 -34.73 -8.03
N PRO A 50 17.56 -35.24 -8.84
CA PRO A 50 17.00 -34.46 -9.94
C PRO A 50 16.14 -33.31 -9.39
N ALA A 51 16.37 -32.11 -9.94
CA ALA A 51 15.57 -30.93 -9.64
C ALA A 51 14.09 -31.18 -10.02
N PRO A 52 13.11 -30.69 -9.23
CA PRO A 52 11.72 -30.76 -9.62
C PRO A 52 11.51 -29.90 -10.88
N SER A 53 10.88 -30.52 -11.89
CA SER A 53 10.47 -29.86 -13.13
C SER A 53 9.57 -28.68 -12.78
N ALA A 54 9.99 -27.47 -13.11
CA ALA A 54 9.13 -26.29 -13.02
C ALA A 54 7.91 -26.51 -13.91
N GLU A 55 6.71 -26.47 -13.33
CA GLU A 55 5.48 -26.37 -14.10
C GLU A 55 5.47 -25.05 -14.88
N PRO A 56 4.93 -25.04 -16.11
CA PRO A 56 4.81 -23.82 -16.89
C PRO A 56 3.95 -22.78 -16.14
N PRO A 57 4.20 -21.47 -16.32
CA PRO A 57 3.41 -20.44 -15.68
C PRO A 57 1.95 -20.57 -16.12
N VAL A 58 1.06 -20.71 -15.13
CA VAL A 58 -0.39 -20.57 -15.33
C VAL A 58 -0.63 -19.18 -15.91
N SER A 59 -1.10 -19.14 -17.16
CA SER A 59 -1.66 -17.94 -17.78
C SER A 59 -2.74 -17.37 -16.85
N PRO A 60 -2.82 -16.05 -16.64
CA PRO A 60 -3.85 -15.49 -15.77
C PRO A 60 -5.21 -15.88 -16.35
N GLU A 61 -5.91 -16.75 -15.63
CA GLU A 61 -7.30 -17.07 -15.88
C GLU A 61 -8.04 -15.76 -15.62
N THR A 62 -8.66 -15.18 -16.65
CA THR A 62 -9.40 -13.92 -16.52
C THR A 62 -10.41 -14.09 -15.39
N ALA A 63 -10.18 -13.39 -14.26
CA ALA A 63 -11.04 -13.50 -13.10
C ALA A 63 -12.50 -13.25 -13.50
N GLU A 64 -13.38 -14.18 -13.15
CA GLU A 64 -14.80 -14.05 -13.41
C GLU A 64 -15.32 -12.77 -12.74
N THR A 65 -16.10 -11.97 -13.46
CA THR A 65 -16.75 -10.79 -12.89
C THR A 65 -17.95 -11.23 -12.05
N LEU A 66 -17.86 -11.02 -10.73
CA LEU A 66 -18.85 -11.49 -9.76
C LEU A 66 -19.68 -10.37 -9.13
N TYR A 67 -19.21 -9.12 -9.15
CA TYR A 67 -19.89 -8.01 -8.48
C TYR A 67 -19.93 -6.76 -9.35
N ARG A 68 -21.07 -6.05 -9.32
CA ARG A 68 -21.25 -4.74 -9.97
C ARG A 68 -21.53 -3.68 -8.93
N MET A 69 -20.91 -2.52 -9.03
CA MET A 69 -21.20 -1.40 -8.15
C MET A 69 -22.47 -0.65 -8.60
N SER A 70 -23.32 -0.25 -7.65
CA SER A 70 -24.46 0.63 -7.89
C SER A 70 -24.03 2.10 -7.95
N ASP A 71 -24.22 2.77 -9.09
CA ASP A 71 -23.88 4.19 -9.30
C ASP A 71 -24.49 5.15 -8.28
N LYS A 72 -25.66 4.80 -7.72
CA LYS A 72 -26.40 5.68 -6.81
C LYS A 72 -25.99 5.52 -5.35
N SER A 73 -25.56 4.33 -4.96
CA SER A 73 -25.38 3.97 -3.55
C SER A 73 -23.98 3.47 -3.21
N TYR A 74 -23.13 3.24 -4.22
CA TYR A 74 -21.78 2.68 -4.09
C TYR A 74 -21.71 1.32 -3.36
N ARG A 75 -22.86 0.63 -3.21
CA ARG A 75 -22.93 -0.76 -2.78
C ARG A 75 -22.65 -1.69 -3.96
N PHE A 76 -22.23 -2.90 -3.66
CA PHE A 76 -22.01 -3.95 -4.65
C PHE A 76 -23.18 -4.92 -4.73
N GLU A 77 -23.57 -5.27 -5.94
CA GLU A 77 -24.64 -6.23 -6.24
C GLU A 77 -24.01 -7.46 -6.90
N PRO A 78 -24.39 -8.69 -6.47
CA PRO A 78 -23.86 -9.91 -7.05
C PRO A 78 -24.32 -10.06 -8.51
N ILE A 79 -23.44 -10.58 -9.34
CA ILE A 79 -23.71 -11.01 -10.72
C ILE A 79 -23.79 -12.54 -10.71
N GLY A 80 -24.80 -13.10 -11.39
CA GLY A 80 -24.96 -14.55 -11.48
C GLY A 80 -25.17 -15.21 -10.11
N SER A 81 -24.34 -16.19 -9.79
CA SER A 81 -24.40 -16.97 -8.54
C SER A 81 -23.47 -16.45 -7.43
N ALA A 82 -22.88 -15.25 -7.59
CA ALA A 82 -22.04 -14.66 -6.57
C ALA A 82 -22.75 -14.51 -5.22
N ALA A 83 -21.99 -14.55 -4.12
CA ALA A 83 -22.55 -14.52 -2.78
C ALA A 83 -23.28 -13.19 -2.52
N ALA A 84 -24.58 -13.28 -2.17
CA ALA A 84 -25.36 -12.07 -1.89
C ALA A 84 -24.89 -11.33 -0.63
N LYS A 85 -24.41 -12.06 0.38
CA LYS A 85 -23.87 -11.48 1.62
C LYS A 85 -22.35 -11.39 1.54
N ALA A 86 -21.88 -10.37 0.86
CA ALA A 86 -20.47 -10.01 0.83
C ALA A 86 -20.30 -8.51 1.10
N VAL A 87 -19.12 -8.11 1.58
CA VAL A 87 -18.74 -6.70 1.77
C VAL A 87 -17.38 -6.43 1.15
N LEU A 88 -17.16 -5.21 0.66
CA LEU A 88 -15.85 -4.73 0.22
C LEU A 88 -15.19 -3.98 1.37
N LEU A 89 -13.96 -4.36 1.70
CA LEU A 89 -13.13 -3.66 2.67
C LEU A 89 -12.26 -2.63 1.95
N THR A 90 -12.24 -1.39 2.44
CA THR A 90 -11.43 -0.33 1.85
C THR A 90 -10.76 0.52 2.92
N PHE A 91 -9.53 0.95 2.66
CA PHE A 91 -8.71 1.75 3.58
C PHE A 91 -8.17 2.99 2.86
N ASP A 92 -8.50 4.17 3.35
CA ASP A 92 -8.05 5.46 2.80
C ASP A 92 -6.83 6.01 3.57
N ASP A 93 -6.23 7.03 2.98
CA ASP A 93 -5.11 7.83 3.49
C ASP A 93 -3.77 7.09 3.65
N GLY A 94 -3.59 5.97 2.95
CA GLY A 94 -2.36 5.18 2.95
C GLY A 94 -1.33 5.61 1.91
N PRO A 95 -0.15 4.96 1.90
CA PRO A 95 0.39 4.16 2.99
C PRO A 95 0.99 5.06 4.09
N LYS A 96 0.83 4.72 5.38
CA LYS A 96 1.34 5.59 6.49
C LYS A 96 2.60 5.08 7.17
N GLU A 97 2.54 3.88 7.72
CA GLU A 97 3.59 3.34 8.60
C GLU A 97 3.66 1.82 8.45
N GLU A 98 4.86 1.26 8.27
CA GLU A 98 5.07 -0.16 7.97
C GLU A 98 4.47 -1.09 9.03
N ALA A 99 4.67 -0.78 10.32
CA ALA A 99 4.21 -1.64 11.41
C ALA A 99 2.68 -1.76 11.47
N MET A 100 1.99 -0.63 11.28
CA MET A 100 0.52 -0.59 11.28
C MET A 100 -0.03 -1.27 10.02
N LEU A 101 0.56 -0.99 8.85
CA LEU A 101 0.18 -1.65 7.60
C LEU A 101 0.37 -3.17 7.69
N THR A 102 1.51 -3.62 8.23
CA THR A 102 1.78 -5.05 8.44
C THR A 102 0.75 -5.70 9.36
N GLN A 103 0.38 -5.06 10.48
CA GLN A 103 -0.67 -5.54 11.37
C GLN A 103 -2.02 -5.72 10.65
N MET A 104 -2.38 -4.76 9.78
CA MET A 104 -3.61 -4.84 8.99
C MET A 104 -3.55 -5.99 7.97
N LEU A 105 -2.43 -6.12 7.26
CA LEU A 105 -2.23 -7.18 6.26
C LEU A 105 -2.21 -8.58 6.89
N ASP A 106 -1.58 -8.75 8.05
CA ASP A 106 -1.61 -10.00 8.81
C ASP A 106 -3.03 -10.40 9.22
N THR A 107 -3.84 -9.41 9.59
CA THR A 107 -5.26 -9.63 9.91
C THR A 107 -6.05 -10.02 8.67
N LEU A 108 -5.85 -9.34 7.55
CA LEU A 108 -6.52 -9.66 6.28
C LEU A 108 -6.18 -11.09 5.84
N ASP A 109 -4.92 -11.49 5.91
CA ASP A 109 -4.47 -12.85 5.56
C ASP A 109 -5.06 -13.91 6.48
N LYS A 110 -5.12 -13.65 7.79
CA LYS A 110 -5.77 -14.55 8.77
C LYS A 110 -7.22 -14.86 8.39
N HIS A 111 -7.93 -13.87 7.85
CA HIS A 111 -9.32 -13.99 7.42
C HIS A 111 -9.50 -14.37 5.94
N GLY A 112 -8.41 -14.53 5.18
CA GLY A 112 -8.47 -14.71 3.72
C GLY A 112 -9.19 -13.56 3.01
N ALA A 113 -9.16 -12.36 3.59
CA ALA A 113 -9.86 -11.19 3.11
C ALA A 113 -9.00 -10.38 2.13
N LYS A 114 -9.65 -9.88 1.08
CA LYS A 114 -9.06 -8.92 0.13
C LYS A 114 -9.68 -7.54 0.32
N ALA A 115 -8.87 -6.51 0.12
CA ALA A 115 -9.22 -5.12 0.36
C ALA A 115 -8.58 -4.20 -0.69
N ILE A 116 -9.13 -2.98 -0.78
CA ILE A 116 -8.53 -1.88 -1.57
C ILE A 116 -7.89 -0.87 -0.61
N PHE A 117 -6.60 -0.60 -0.79
CA PHE A 117 -5.87 0.47 -0.11
C PHE A 117 -5.78 1.67 -1.04
N PHE A 118 -6.56 2.71 -0.75
CA PHE A 118 -6.57 3.97 -1.51
C PHE A 118 -5.42 4.87 -1.04
N VAL A 119 -4.40 5.01 -1.90
CA VAL A 119 -3.14 5.68 -1.55
C VAL A 119 -3.08 7.13 -2.01
N ASN A 120 -2.44 7.97 -1.20
CA ASN A 120 -2.12 9.36 -1.58
C ASN A 120 -0.76 9.44 -2.27
N GLY A 121 -0.67 10.20 -3.35
CA GLY A 121 0.58 10.35 -4.12
C GLY A 121 1.77 10.81 -3.28
N TYR A 122 1.59 11.81 -2.42
CA TYR A 122 2.68 12.30 -1.56
C TYR A 122 3.22 11.21 -0.62
N ARG A 123 2.37 10.30 -0.14
CA ARG A 123 2.77 9.19 0.74
C ARG A 123 3.51 8.10 -0.02
N VAL A 124 3.07 7.82 -1.25
CA VAL A 124 3.76 6.88 -2.13
C VAL A 124 5.16 7.41 -2.48
N GLU A 125 5.30 8.71 -2.71
CA GLU A 125 6.59 9.34 -2.96
C GLU A 125 7.55 9.22 -1.75
N GLU A 126 7.01 9.37 -0.53
CA GLU A 126 7.78 9.24 0.71
C GLU A 126 8.18 7.78 1.03
N SER A 127 7.28 6.83 0.79
CA SER A 127 7.43 5.42 1.21
C SER A 127 6.94 4.42 0.14
N PRO A 128 7.60 4.34 -1.02
CA PRO A 128 7.19 3.47 -2.13
C PRO A 128 7.30 1.96 -1.80
N GLU A 129 8.15 1.56 -0.86
CA GLU A 129 8.28 0.19 -0.40
C GLU A 129 6.99 -0.37 0.22
N LEU A 130 6.15 0.49 0.80
CA LEU A 130 4.89 0.06 1.41
C LEU A 130 3.86 -0.41 0.37
N LEU A 131 3.93 0.10 -0.87
CA LEU A 131 3.08 -0.40 -1.96
C LEU A 131 3.46 -1.81 -2.38
N LYS A 132 4.77 -2.11 -2.39
CA LYS A 132 5.25 -3.47 -2.67
C LYS A 132 4.75 -4.42 -1.60
N LEU A 133 4.77 -4.00 -0.32
CA LEU A 133 4.20 -4.80 0.76
C LEU A 133 2.70 -5.07 0.56
N ILE A 134 1.91 -4.08 0.10
CA ILE A 134 0.49 -4.28 -0.22
C ILE A 134 0.32 -5.29 -1.37
N GLN A 135 1.07 -5.12 -2.47
CA GLN A 135 1.01 -6.00 -3.65
C GLN A 135 1.48 -7.43 -3.35
N ASP A 136 2.58 -7.59 -2.61
CA ASP A 136 3.16 -8.90 -2.25
C ASP A 136 2.21 -9.71 -1.36
N ARG A 137 1.33 -9.04 -0.60
CA ARG A 137 0.25 -9.66 0.19
C ARG A 137 -1.03 -9.85 -0.64
N GLY A 138 -0.97 -9.58 -1.93
CA GLY A 138 -2.03 -9.74 -2.91
C GLY A 138 -3.25 -8.86 -2.62
N GLN A 139 -3.03 -7.67 -2.06
CA GLN A 139 -4.08 -6.67 -1.85
C GLN A 139 -4.09 -5.66 -3.00
N THR A 140 -5.20 -4.96 -3.19
CA THR A 140 -5.37 -4.04 -4.32
C THR A 140 -5.00 -2.61 -3.93
N VAL A 141 -4.25 -1.92 -4.78
CA VAL A 141 -3.95 -0.49 -4.64
C VAL A 141 -4.95 0.35 -5.43
N GLY A 142 -5.58 1.31 -4.75
CA GLY A 142 -6.48 2.30 -5.34
C GLY A 142 -5.89 3.71 -5.30
N ASN A 143 -6.43 4.61 -6.11
CA ASN A 143 -5.99 6.01 -6.21
C ASN A 143 -6.80 6.93 -5.28
N HIS A 144 -6.13 7.69 -4.41
CA HIS A 144 -6.74 8.67 -3.49
C HIS A 144 -6.27 10.11 -3.73
N SER A 145 -5.92 10.43 -4.97
CA SER A 145 -5.34 11.71 -5.40
C SER A 145 -3.96 12.02 -4.80
N TRP A 146 -3.25 12.95 -5.42
CA TRP A 146 -1.90 13.30 -5.00
C TRP A 146 -1.87 13.99 -3.62
N ASP A 147 -2.48 15.17 -3.48
CA ASP A 147 -2.38 16.06 -2.30
C ASP A 147 -3.51 15.88 -1.28
N HIS A 148 -4.42 14.93 -1.50
CA HIS A 148 -5.62 14.76 -0.67
C HIS A 148 -6.49 16.04 -0.56
N ILE A 149 -6.64 16.78 -1.66
CA ILE A 149 -7.47 18.01 -1.71
C ILE A 149 -8.90 17.70 -2.18
N ALA A 150 -9.87 18.48 -1.73
CA ALA A 150 -11.23 18.41 -2.29
C ALA A 150 -11.24 18.82 -3.78
N LEU A 151 -11.71 17.91 -4.64
CA LEU A 151 -11.64 18.05 -6.09
C LEU A 151 -12.90 18.67 -6.71
N SER A 152 -14.00 18.73 -5.98
CA SER A 152 -15.34 19.11 -6.47
C SER A 152 -15.44 20.51 -7.10
N LYS A 153 -14.47 21.39 -6.81
CA LYS A 153 -14.40 22.76 -7.36
C LYS A 153 -13.11 23.03 -8.15
N LYS A 154 -12.36 21.98 -8.49
CA LYS A 154 -11.10 22.07 -9.22
C LYS A 154 -11.34 22.01 -10.72
N SER A 155 -10.44 22.61 -11.47
CA SER A 155 -10.44 22.53 -12.93
C SER A 155 -10.12 21.10 -13.40
N LYS A 156 -10.56 20.75 -14.62
CA LYS A 156 -10.23 19.43 -15.20
C LYS A 156 -8.73 19.16 -15.22
N ALA A 157 -7.92 20.15 -15.57
CA ALA A 157 -6.46 20.00 -15.60
C ALA A 157 -5.85 19.73 -14.21
N GLU A 158 -6.35 20.40 -13.17
CA GLU A 158 -5.92 20.11 -11.79
C GLU A 158 -6.31 18.69 -11.38
N VAL A 159 -7.53 18.25 -11.69
CA VAL A 159 -7.99 16.88 -11.38
C VAL A 159 -7.17 15.83 -12.15
N GLN A 160 -6.91 16.05 -13.44
CA GLN A 160 -6.06 15.17 -14.24
C GLN A 160 -4.66 15.04 -13.66
N LYS A 161 -4.06 16.15 -13.20
CA LYS A 161 -2.77 16.11 -12.53
C LYS A 161 -2.84 15.30 -11.22
N GLN A 162 -3.85 15.57 -10.39
CA GLN A 162 -4.01 14.90 -9.09
C GLN A 162 -4.19 13.38 -9.21
N LEU A 163 -4.87 12.90 -10.25
CA LEU A 163 -5.11 11.47 -10.46
C LEU A 163 -3.97 10.83 -11.27
N GLY A 164 -3.56 11.46 -12.37
CA GLY A 164 -2.53 10.95 -13.28
C GLY A 164 -1.17 10.77 -12.62
N ASP A 165 -0.74 11.73 -11.79
CA ASP A 165 0.54 11.60 -11.07
C ASP A 165 0.53 10.38 -10.11
N VAL A 166 -0.63 10.05 -9.53
CA VAL A 166 -0.79 8.85 -8.70
C VAL A 166 -0.79 7.58 -9.56
N GLN A 167 -1.47 7.57 -10.71
CA GLN A 167 -1.40 6.43 -11.62
C GLN A 167 0.06 6.11 -12.00
N ASP A 168 0.81 7.15 -12.37
CA ASP A 168 2.18 7.01 -12.86
C ASP A 168 3.16 6.56 -11.77
N ILE A 169 3.06 7.11 -10.55
CA ILE A 169 3.95 6.69 -9.45
C ILE A 169 3.64 5.27 -8.96
N VAL A 170 2.37 4.86 -8.94
CA VAL A 170 2.00 3.49 -8.55
C VAL A 170 2.50 2.50 -9.61
N GLU A 171 2.25 2.76 -10.90
CA GLU A 171 2.73 1.91 -11.99
C GLU A 171 4.27 1.79 -11.98
N LYS A 172 4.97 2.90 -11.76
CA LYS A 172 6.43 2.88 -11.63
C LYS A 172 6.92 2.04 -10.45
N THR A 173 6.14 1.96 -9.37
CA THR A 173 6.56 1.32 -8.12
C THR A 173 6.26 -0.17 -8.09
N ILE A 174 5.07 -0.58 -8.56
CA ILE A 174 4.57 -1.95 -8.48
C ILE A 174 4.18 -2.57 -9.83
N GLY A 175 4.31 -1.82 -10.94
CA GLY A 175 4.02 -2.33 -12.28
C GLY A 175 2.55 -2.37 -12.69
N GLU A 176 1.65 -1.88 -11.83
CA GLU A 176 0.20 -1.87 -12.04
C GLU A 176 -0.35 -0.45 -11.91
N ARG A 177 -1.29 -0.07 -12.78
CA ARG A 177 -2.05 1.18 -12.63
C ARG A 177 -3.29 0.92 -11.78
N PRO A 178 -3.62 1.77 -10.79
CA PRO A 178 -4.85 1.64 -10.03
C PRO A 178 -6.09 1.61 -10.94
N GLU A 179 -6.99 0.67 -10.68
CA GLU A 179 -8.27 0.52 -11.39
C GLU A 179 -9.45 1.16 -10.62
N PHE A 180 -9.19 1.60 -9.39
CA PHE A 180 -10.20 2.16 -8.50
C PHE A 180 -9.79 3.55 -8.06
N PHE A 181 -10.74 4.48 -8.06
CA PHE A 181 -10.53 5.84 -7.56
C PHE A 181 -11.57 6.19 -6.52
N ARG A 182 -11.10 6.73 -5.39
CA ARG A 182 -11.95 7.37 -4.39
C ARG A 182 -11.49 8.82 -4.22
N PRO A 183 -12.36 9.81 -4.35
CA PRO A 183 -11.96 11.20 -4.14
C PRO A 183 -11.79 11.50 -2.64
N PRO A 184 -10.79 12.30 -2.27
CA PRO A 184 -10.67 12.85 -0.91
C PRO A 184 -11.98 13.46 -0.42
N HIS A 185 -12.34 13.15 0.83
CA HIS A 185 -13.57 13.62 1.48
C HIS A 185 -14.89 13.27 0.75
N GLY A 186 -14.87 12.30 -0.18
CA GLY A 186 -16.01 12.04 -1.07
C GLY A 186 -16.29 13.17 -2.08
N ALA A 187 -15.39 14.14 -2.21
CA ALA A 187 -15.62 15.41 -2.90
C ALA A 187 -15.01 15.43 -4.31
N GLY A 188 -15.42 14.51 -5.19
CA GLY A 188 -14.92 14.41 -6.57
C GLY A 188 -15.60 15.35 -7.57
N GLY A 189 -16.92 15.58 -7.42
CA GLY A 189 -17.72 16.29 -8.42
C GLY A 189 -17.79 15.59 -9.78
N ASP A 190 -18.45 16.21 -10.76
CA ASP A 190 -18.60 15.61 -12.11
C ASP A 190 -17.26 15.53 -12.86
N VAL A 191 -16.39 16.51 -12.64
CA VAL A 191 -15.03 16.52 -13.22
C VAL A 191 -14.21 15.34 -12.70
N GLY A 192 -14.26 15.05 -11.38
CA GLY A 192 -13.58 13.90 -10.80
C GLY A 192 -14.05 12.58 -11.40
N LYS A 193 -15.37 12.40 -11.56
CA LYS A 193 -15.95 11.21 -12.20
C LYS A 193 -15.52 11.07 -13.67
N GLN A 194 -15.52 12.18 -14.40
CA GLN A 194 -15.10 12.21 -15.80
C GLN A 194 -13.63 11.78 -15.93
N VAL A 195 -12.73 12.39 -15.16
CA VAL A 195 -11.30 12.09 -15.23
C VAL A 195 -11.01 10.66 -14.80
N ALA A 196 -11.64 10.17 -13.71
CA ALA A 196 -11.50 8.79 -13.30
C ALA A 196 -11.88 7.81 -14.43
N LYS A 197 -12.99 8.07 -15.12
CA LYS A 197 -13.40 7.27 -16.29
C LYS A 197 -12.40 7.37 -17.45
N GLU A 198 -11.88 8.56 -17.74
CA GLU A 198 -10.86 8.76 -18.80
C GLU A 198 -9.56 8.00 -18.50
N GLU A 199 -9.20 7.84 -17.22
CA GLU A 199 -8.06 7.05 -16.74
C GLU A 199 -8.40 5.54 -16.55
N GLY A 200 -9.60 5.11 -16.93
CA GLY A 200 -10.03 3.70 -16.82
C GLY A 200 -10.36 3.24 -15.40
N MET A 201 -10.53 4.15 -14.45
CA MET A 201 -10.80 3.83 -13.05
C MET A 201 -12.30 3.79 -12.74
N LEU A 202 -12.71 2.82 -11.92
CA LEU A 202 -14.01 2.82 -11.26
C LEU A 202 -14.03 3.86 -10.13
N TYR A 203 -14.77 4.95 -10.34
CA TYR A 203 -15.02 5.95 -9.31
C TYR A 203 -15.97 5.40 -8.25
N MET A 204 -15.60 5.48 -6.97
CA MET A 204 -16.48 5.13 -5.85
C MET A 204 -16.31 6.04 -4.64
N THR A 205 -17.33 6.13 -3.79
CA THR A 205 -17.16 6.57 -2.39
C THR A 205 -17.37 5.38 -1.46
N TRP A 206 -18.42 5.36 -0.64
CA TRP A 206 -18.74 4.28 0.28
C TRP A 206 -20.25 4.21 0.51
N SER A 207 -20.71 3.04 0.97
CA SER A 207 -22.10 2.82 1.40
C SER A 207 -22.21 2.56 2.91
N ASN A 208 -21.06 2.34 3.58
CA ASN A 208 -20.93 2.11 5.01
C ASN A 208 -19.68 2.83 5.51
N GLY A 209 -19.82 3.81 6.40
CA GLY A 209 -18.69 4.60 6.90
C GLY A 209 -18.36 4.28 8.35
N SER A 210 -17.11 3.95 8.64
CA SER A 210 -16.65 3.58 9.99
C SER A 210 -16.58 4.76 10.97
N LEU A 211 -16.48 5.99 10.47
CA LEU A 211 -16.21 7.21 11.23
C LEU A 211 -14.93 7.14 12.07
N ASP A 212 -13.98 6.25 11.74
CA ASP A 212 -12.72 6.10 12.48
C ASP A 212 -11.89 7.39 12.55
N TRP A 213 -12.00 8.29 11.57
CA TRP A 213 -11.38 9.61 11.56
C TRP A 213 -12.05 10.63 12.50
N ASP A 214 -13.32 10.44 12.88
CA ASP A 214 -14.05 11.38 13.75
C ASP A 214 -13.80 11.08 15.22
N LEU A 215 -12.85 11.82 15.81
CA LEU A 215 -12.47 11.69 17.21
C LEU A 215 -13.63 11.95 18.20
N LYS A 216 -14.69 12.65 17.80
CA LYS A 216 -15.88 12.81 18.66
C LYS A 216 -16.72 11.55 18.65
N ALA A 217 -16.84 10.89 17.50
CA ALA A 217 -17.61 9.67 17.33
C ALA A 217 -16.90 8.46 17.94
N THR A 218 -15.62 8.27 17.64
CA THR A 218 -14.91 7.01 17.93
C THR A 218 -13.89 7.13 19.04
N LYS A 219 -13.42 8.33 19.39
CA LYS A 219 -12.42 8.56 20.46
C LYS A 219 -11.15 7.69 20.35
N LYS A 220 -10.80 7.24 19.14
CA LYS A 220 -9.73 6.26 18.88
C LYS A 220 -9.97 4.89 19.56
N ASP A 221 -11.22 4.56 19.86
CA ASP A 221 -11.62 3.27 20.42
C ASP A 221 -11.99 2.31 19.28
N PRO A 222 -11.26 1.20 19.11
CA PRO A 222 -11.57 0.19 18.09
C PRO A 222 -13.00 -0.35 18.18
N GLN A 223 -13.58 -0.47 19.38
CA GLN A 223 -14.93 -0.99 19.55
C GLN A 223 -15.98 -0.02 19.00
N LEU A 224 -15.79 1.29 19.16
CA LEU A 224 -16.69 2.28 18.60
C LEU A 224 -16.62 2.28 17.06
N VAL A 225 -15.46 2.04 16.46
CA VAL A 225 -15.33 1.84 15.01
C VAL A 225 -16.15 0.63 14.55
N ILE A 226 -16.01 -0.50 15.24
CA ILE A 226 -16.76 -1.73 14.95
C ILE A 226 -18.27 -1.49 15.04
N GLU A 227 -18.74 -0.84 16.11
CA GLU A 227 -20.15 -0.52 16.30
C GLU A 227 -20.71 0.35 15.16
N GLN A 228 -19.95 1.36 14.72
CA GLN A 228 -20.35 2.21 13.60
C GLN A 228 -20.52 1.40 12.31
N VAL A 229 -19.55 0.54 11.97
CA VAL A 229 -19.61 -0.32 10.78
C VAL A 229 -20.81 -1.27 10.87
N LEU A 230 -20.98 -1.94 12.01
CA LEU A 230 -22.05 -2.93 12.18
C LEU A 230 -23.45 -2.32 12.20
N SER A 231 -23.60 -1.08 12.67
CA SER A 231 -24.90 -0.37 12.71
C SER A 231 -25.44 -0.04 11.30
N GLN A 232 -24.54 0.11 10.33
CA GLN A 232 -24.84 0.45 8.94
C GLN A 232 -24.68 -0.77 8.01
N LEU A 233 -24.43 -1.96 8.55
CA LEU A 233 -24.08 -3.14 7.77
C LEU A 233 -25.25 -3.64 6.92
N HIS A 234 -25.00 -3.87 5.64
CA HIS A 234 -25.96 -4.44 4.70
C HIS A 234 -25.23 -5.30 3.63
N PRO A 235 -25.93 -6.21 2.94
CA PRO A 235 -25.41 -6.93 1.77
C PRO A 235 -24.79 -5.96 0.75
N GLY A 236 -23.59 -6.27 0.28
CA GLY A 236 -22.87 -5.45 -0.69
C GLY A 236 -22.22 -4.19 -0.13
N ALA A 237 -22.11 -4.05 1.19
CA ALA A 237 -21.56 -2.83 1.78
C ALA A 237 -20.12 -2.56 1.30
N ASN A 238 -19.87 -1.34 0.84
CA ASN A 238 -18.55 -0.78 0.63
C ASN A 238 -18.15 -0.05 1.90
N ILE A 239 -17.31 -0.69 2.71
CA ILE A 239 -16.92 -0.24 4.05
C ILE A 239 -15.69 0.66 3.93
N LEU A 240 -15.88 1.95 4.22
CA LEU A 240 -14.80 2.92 4.36
C LEU A 240 -14.19 2.85 5.76
N MET A 241 -12.88 2.63 5.80
CA MET A 241 -12.01 2.80 6.95
C MET A 241 -10.75 3.57 6.51
N HIS A 242 -9.87 3.90 7.45
CA HIS A 242 -8.59 4.55 7.18
C HIS A 242 -7.44 3.73 7.78
N GLU A 243 -6.22 3.92 7.25
CA GLU A 243 -4.99 3.47 7.92
C GLU A 243 -4.79 4.27 9.22
N LEU A 244 -5.35 3.77 10.32
CA LEU A 244 -5.29 4.35 11.65
C LEU A 244 -5.09 3.24 12.67
N GLN A 245 -4.29 3.50 13.72
CA GLN A 245 -3.92 2.44 14.67
C GLN A 245 -5.12 1.76 15.31
N TRP A 246 -6.15 2.52 15.69
CA TRP A 246 -7.36 1.95 16.29
C TRP A 246 -8.24 1.18 15.30
N THR A 247 -8.12 1.46 14.00
CA THR A 247 -8.72 0.63 12.94
C THR A 247 -7.96 -0.69 12.85
N ALA A 248 -6.61 -0.65 12.84
CA ALA A 248 -5.78 -1.85 12.83
C ALA A 248 -6.01 -2.74 14.07
N ASP A 249 -6.16 -2.13 15.25
CA ASP A 249 -6.42 -2.83 16.51
C ASP A 249 -7.82 -3.49 16.55
N GLY A 250 -8.79 -2.92 15.84
CA GLY A 250 -10.17 -3.41 15.78
C GLY A 250 -10.45 -4.39 14.64
N LEU A 251 -9.57 -4.44 13.63
CA LEU A 251 -9.84 -5.10 12.36
C LEU A 251 -10.15 -6.59 12.53
N ASP A 252 -9.39 -7.31 13.35
CA ASP A 252 -9.58 -8.74 13.59
C ASP A 252 -10.97 -9.05 14.18
N SER A 253 -11.37 -8.24 15.16
CA SER A 253 -12.67 -8.37 15.79
C SER A 253 -13.81 -7.98 14.83
N LEU A 254 -13.60 -6.96 13.99
CA LEU A 254 -14.56 -6.58 12.96
C LEU A 254 -14.78 -7.73 11.97
N LEU A 255 -13.71 -8.29 11.41
CA LEU A 255 -13.81 -9.33 10.38
C LEU A 255 -14.45 -10.61 10.93
N THR A 256 -14.05 -11.02 12.14
CA THR A 256 -14.70 -12.12 12.87
C THR A 256 -16.20 -11.89 13.01
N LYS A 257 -16.64 -10.69 13.42
CA LYS A 257 -18.08 -10.37 13.57
C LYS A 257 -18.83 -10.34 12.24
N LEU A 258 -18.17 -9.96 11.14
CA LEU A 258 -18.75 -10.01 9.80
C LEU A 258 -18.99 -11.46 9.36
N GLU A 259 -18.00 -12.33 9.57
CA GLU A 259 -18.09 -13.77 9.29
C GLU A 259 -19.16 -14.46 10.15
N GLU A 260 -19.21 -14.17 11.45
CA GLU A 260 -20.27 -14.65 12.37
C GLU A 260 -21.66 -14.22 11.90
N LYS A 261 -21.78 -13.06 11.28
CA LYS A 261 -23.02 -12.57 10.65
C LYS A 261 -23.25 -13.18 9.27
N GLY A 262 -22.37 -14.03 8.77
CA GLY A 262 -22.46 -14.73 7.49
C GLY A 262 -22.15 -13.85 6.27
N TYR A 263 -21.25 -12.88 6.42
CA TYR A 263 -20.71 -12.12 5.30
C TYR A 263 -19.37 -12.70 4.85
N GLY A 264 -19.18 -12.80 3.53
CA GLY A 264 -17.87 -12.96 2.91
C GLY A 264 -17.24 -11.61 2.53
N PHE A 265 -16.04 -11.66 1.98
CA PHE A 265 -15.30 -10.49 1.51
C PHE A 265 -15.25 -10.47 -0.03
N ILE A 266 -15.55 -9.32 -0.62
CA ILE A 266 -15.47 -9.11 -2.06
C ILE A 266 -14.00 -9.01 -2.44
N ASP A 267 -13.55 -9.88 -3.34
CA ASP A 267 -12.23 -9.73 -3.98
C ASP A 267 -12.31 -8.62 -5.03
N PRO A 268 -11.50 -7.55 -4.91
CA PRO A 268 -11.53 -6.43 -5.86
C PRO A 268 -11.33 -6.86 -7.32
N SER A 269 -10.55 -7.91 -7.59
CA SER A 269 -10.31 -8.42 -8.96
C SER A 269 -11.57 -8.95 -9.65
N THR A 270 -12.61 -9.28 -8.88
CA THR A 270 -13.89 -9.80 -9.37
C THR A 270 -14.93 -8.68 -9.61
N ILE A 271 -14.58 -7.42 -9.35
CA ILE A 271 -15.48 -6.27 -9.54
C ILE A 271 -15.55 -5.91 -11.02
N GLU A 272 -16.74 -5.61 -11.52
CA GLU A 272 -16.92 -5.05 -12.86
C GLU A 272 -16.31 -3.64 -12.96
N LEU A 273 -15.41 -3.47 -13.93
CA LEU A 273 -14.76 -2.20 -14.23
C LEU A 273 -15.48 -1.48 -15.38
N PRO A 274 -15.35 -0.14 -15.49
CA PRO A 274 -15.94 0.61 -16.60
C PRO A 274 -15.36 0.19 -17.95
N ASP A 275 -16.17 0.29 -19.01
CA ASP A 275 -15.73 0.06 -20.39
C ASP A 275 -14.47 0.90 -20.72
N GLY A 276 -13.40 0.23 -21.15
CA GLY A 276 -12.13 0.87 -21.48
C GLY A 276 -11.10 0.88 -20.34
N ALA A 277 -11.40 0.29 -19.17
CA ALA A 277 -10.38 -0.09 -18.21
C ALA A 277 -9.38 -1.05 -18.89
N ALA A 278 -8.09 -0.71 -18.86
CA ALA A 278 -7.06 -1.47 -19.56
C ALA A 278 -6.77 -2.78 -18.81
N GLY A 279 -6.85 -3.92 -19.52
CA GLY A 279 -6.28 -5.19 -19.07
C GLY A 279 -7.23 -6.09 -18.27
N ARG A 280 -7.86 -7.03 -18.98
CA ARG A 280 -8.00 -8.41 -18.51
C ARG A 280 -7.51 -9.33 -19.60
#